data_AF-A0A920W6K3-F1
#
_entry.id   AF-A0A920W6K3-F1
#
_cell.length_a   1.000
_cell.length_b   1.000
_cell.length_c   1.000
_cell.angle_alpha   90.00
_cell.angle_beta   90.00
_cell.angle_gamma   90.00
#
_symmetry.space_group_name_H-M   'P 1'
#
loop_
_entity.id
_entity.type
_entity.pdbx_description
1 polymer ?
#
loop_
_entity_poly.entity_id
_entity_poly.type
_entity_poly.pdbx_seq_one_letter_code
_entity_poly.pdbx_strand_id
1 'polypeptide(L)'
;MRDAQSACDQVRAFAGDSITAEDVSTVLGLIGREPVLEVAAAVADEDAAAAFDLVGRFIEAGYDLRLVCRELSRVIRDLLVLAVDPSRADDPEIAVDTERDRLLQLSKQFSREDLLRAFDLINRAEFEIRTASQPRYHLEMALLRWMHLQKLIPLTDLLEGRGAEDGVGTAWWRGNPGRLPSSVIIAETSGTEANAPHEDRISYTASCAGSK
;
A
#
# COMPACT_ATOMS: atom_id res chain seq x y z
N MET A 1 -24.36 20.98 -11.78
CA MET A 1 -23.89 21.89 -12.86
C MET A 1 -23.04 23.06 -12.35
N ARG A 2 -23.19 23.52 -11.09
CA ARG A 2 -22.45 24.68 -10.56
C ARG A 2 -20.95 24.44 -10.38
N ASP A 3 -20.55 23.25 -9.96
CA ASP A 3 -19.15 22.92 -9.70
C ASP A 3 -18.31 22.85 -10.99
N ALA A 4 -18.87 22.28 -12.06
CA ALA A 4 -18.23 22.24 -13.37
C ALA A 4 -18.06 23.66 -13.98
N GLN A 5 -19.01 24.56 -13.75
CA GLN A 5 -18.88 25.96 -14.16
C GLN A 5 -17.81 26.68 -13.33
N SER A 6 -17.79 26.53 -12.01
CA SER A 6 -16.74 27.10 -11.15
C SER A 6 -15.34 26.61 -11.55
N ALA A 7 -15.21 25.31 -11.85
CA ALA A 7 -13.95 24.72 -12.29
C ALA A 7 -13.49 25.29 -13.65
N CYS A 8 -14.41 25.43 -14.60
CA CYS A 8 -14.12 26.06 -15.91
C CYS A 8 -13.70 27.53 -15.76
N ASP A 9 -14.37 28.28 -14.88
CA ASP A 9 -14.03 29.67 -14.60
C ASP A 9 -12.65 29.81 -13.94
N GLN A 10 -12.26 28.87 -13.07
CA GLN A 10 -10.91 28.82 -12.49
C GLN A 10 -9.84 28.53 -13.54
N VAL A 11 -10.08 27.56 -14.42
CA VAL A 11 -9.14 27.22 -15.51
C VAL A 11 -8.92 28.41 -16.43
N ARG A 12 -10.01 29.08 -16.82
CA ARG A 12 -9.94 30.27 -17.68
C ARG A 12 -9.22 31.44 -17.01
N ALA A 13 -9.39 31.62 -15.70
CA ALA A 13 -8.67 32.66 -14.96
C ALA A 13 -7.16 32.37 -14.83
N PHE A 14 -6.76 31.09 -14.88
CA PHE A 14 -5.37 30.66 -14.79
C PHE A 14 -4.64 30.67 -16.14
N ALA A 15 -5.25 30.09 -17.18
CA ALA A 15 -4.59 29.84 -18.48
C ALA A 15 -4.52 31.05 -19.43
N GLY A 16 -5.22 32.15 -19.12
CA GLY A 16 -5.28 33.33 -19.98
C GLY A 16 -6.03 33.05 -21.28
N ASP A 17 -5.42 33.38 -22.44
CA ASP A 17 -6.08 33.33 -23.76
C ASP A 17 -6.10 31.93 -24.40
N SER A 18 -5.24 31.01 -23.96
CA SER A 18 -5.17 29.64 -24.49
C SER A 18 -5.14 28.61 -23.37
N ILE A 19 -6.16 27.74 -23.32
CA ILE A 19 -6.27 26.68 -22.32
C ILE A 19 -5.57 25.42 -22.85
N THR A 20 -4.55 24.94 -22.13
CA THR A 20 -3.91 23.64 -22.38
C THR A 20 -4.43 22.57 -21.41
N ALA A 21 -4.19 21.28 -21.73
CA ALA A 21 -4.53 20.18 -20.82
C ALA A 21 -3.72 20.22 -19.51
N GLU A 22 -2.51 20.78 -19.55
CA GLU A 22 -1.66 20.97 -18.38
C GLU A 22 -2.23 22.05 -17.44
N ASP A 23 -2.76 23.14 -17.99
CA ASP A 23 -3.45 24.18 -17.21
C ASP A 23 -4.68 23.62 -16.51
N VAL A 24 -5.49 22.83 -17.22
CA VAL A 24 -6.65 22.15 -16.66
C VAL A 24 -6.22 21.20 -15.54
N SER A 25 -5.18 20.40 -15.75
CA SER A 25 -4.70 19.44 -14.77
C SER A 25 -4.17 20.14 -13.52
N THR A 26 -3.41 21.23 -13.69
CA THR A 26 -2.88 22.04 -12.60
C THR A 26 -4.00 22.65 -11.76
N VAL A 27 -5.00 23.27 -12.40
CA VAL A 27 -6.11 23.93 -11.71
C VAL A 27 -7.04 22.93 -11.02
N LEU A 28 -7.28 21.77 -11.64
CA LEU A 28 -8.10 20.71 -11.06
C LEU A 28 -7.34 19.83 -10.05
N GLY A 29 -6.04 20.06 -9.87
CA GLY A 29 -5.18 19.23 -9.02
C GLY A 29 -5.07 17.78 -9.51
N LEU A 30 -5.28 17.55 -10.82
CA LEU A 30 -5.10 16.24 -11.43
C LEU A 30 -3.62 15.94 -11.50
N ILE A 31 -3.28 14.73 -11.08
CA ILE A 31 -1.90 14.24 -11.14
C ILE A 31 -1.75 13.52 -12.46
N GLY A 32 -0.74 13.91 -13.23
CA GLY A 32 -0.36 13.19 -14.43
C GLY A 32 0.00 11.74 -14.09
N ARG A 33 -0.18 10.85 -15.06
CA ARG A 33 0.09 9.41 -14.85
C ARG A 33 1.59 9.12 -14.76
N GLU A 34 2.40 9.93 -15.43
CA GLU A 34 3.86 9.76 -15.54
C GLU A 34 4.59 9.76 -14.18
N PRO A 35 4.42 10.76 -13.27
CA PRO A 35 5.05 10.71 -11.95
C PRO A 35 4.62 9.52 -11.09
N VAL A 36 3.39 9.04 -11.26
CA VAL A 36 2.85 7.88 -10.53
C VAL A 36 3.48 6.58 -11.05
N LEU A 37 3.70 6.49 -12.36
CA LEU A 37 4.47 5.40 -12.98
C LEU A 37 5.94 5.43 -12.55
N GLU A 38 6.54 6.61 -12.36
CA GLU A 38 7.88 6.73 -11.77
C GLU A 38 7.93 6.18 -10.35
N VAL A 39 6.91 6.42 -9.52
CA VAL A 39 6.83 5.82 -8.17
C VAL A 39 6.76 4.30 -8.25
N ALA A 40 5.89 3.77 -9.11
CA ALA A 40 5.76 2.32 -9.27
C ALA A 40 7.07 1.68 -9.78
N ALA A 41 7.80 2.35 -10.68
CA ALA A 41 9.13 1.92 -11.13
C ALA A 41 10.16 1.95 -9.99
N ALA A 42 10.24 3.04 -9.22
CA ALA A 42 11.12 3.13 -8.06
C ALA A 42 10.84 2.04 -7.01
N VAL A 43 9.56 1.71 -6.81
CA VAL A 43 9.16 0.58 -5.94
C VAL A 43 9.63 -0.76 -6.52
N ALA A 44 9.50 -0.96 -7.84
CA ALA A 44 9.93 -2.19 -8.50
C ALA A 44 11.45 -2.39 -8.45
N ASP A 45 12.21 -1.30 -8.54
CA ASP A 45 13.67 -1.28 -8.44
C ASP A 45 14.20 -1.25 -6.99
N GLU A 46 13.29 -1.29 -6.00
CA GLU A 46 13.59 -1.14 -4.56
C GLU A 46 14.34 0.15 -4.18
N ASP A 47 14.21 1.21 -5.00
CA ASP A 47 14.87 2.49 -4.76
C ASP A 47 14.02 3.40 -3.86
N ALA A 48 14.18 3.22 -2.54
CA ALA A 48 13.54 4.03 -1.52
C ALA A 48 13.91 5.52 -1.60
N ALA A 49 15.13 5.85 -2.03
CA ALA A 49 15.58 7.24 -2.14
C ALA A 49 14.82 7.95 -3.28
N ALA A 50 14.77 7.31 -4.46
CA ALA A 50 14.00 7.85 -5.59
C ALA A 50 12.50 7.99 -5.26
N ALA A 51 11.92 7.02 -4.54
CA ALA A 51 10.53 7.10 -4.10
C ALA A 51 10.29 8.28 -3.14
N PHE A 52 11.21 8.56 -2.21
CA PHE A 52 11.10 9.72 -1.31
C PHE A 52 11.28 11.05 -2.03
N ASP A 53 12.18 11.12 -3.01
CA ASP A 53 12.36 12.31 -3.84
C ASP A 53 11.10 12.61 -4.66
N LEU A 54 10.45 11.58 -5.20
CA LEU A 54 9.14 11.68 -5.86
C LEU A 54 8.05 12.23 -4.93
N VAL A 55 7.96 11.71 -3.69
CA VAL A 55 7.03 12.25 -2.70
C VAL A 55 7.35 13.71 -2.35
N GLY A 56 8.64 14.06 -2.25
CA GLY A 56 9.10 15.43 -2.08
C GLY A 56 8.59 16.34 -3.20
N ARG A 57 8.78 15.92 -4.46
CA ARG A 57 8.26 16.63 -5.64
C ARG A 57 6.75 16.81 -5.59
N PHE A 58 5.99 15.81 -5.11
CA PHE A 58 4.54 15.97 -4.99
C PHE A 58 4.13 17.05 -3.99
N ILE A 59 4.83 17.12 -2.86
CA ILE A 59 4.59 18.13 -1.84
C ILE A 59 4.99 19.52 -2.35
N GLU A 60 6.13 19.64 -3.02
CA GLU A 60 6.63 20.90 -3.59
C GLU A 60 5.69 21.44 -4.68
N ALA A 61 5.14 20.55 -5.51
CA ALA A 61 4.13 20.88 -6.51
C ALA A 61 2.73 21.16 -5.91
N GLY A 62 2.53 20.92 -4.61
CA GLY A 62 1.26 21.16 -3.92
C GLY A 62 0.16 20.15 -4.23
N TYR A 63 0.50 18.94 -4.67
CA TYR A 63 -0.50 17.91 -4.95
C TYR A 63 -1.19 17.41 -3.68
N ASP A 64 -2.48 17.08 -3.80
CA ASP A 64 -3.20 16.32 -2.77
C ASP A 64 -2.70 14.87 -2.79
N LEU A 65 -2.00 14.45 -1.72
CA LEU A 65 -1.47 13.09 -1.60
C LEU A 65 -2.56 12.01 -1.64
N ARG A 66 -3.83 12.34 -1.35
CA ARG A 66 -4.94 11.41 -1.53
C ARG A 66 -5.20 11.13 -2.99
N LEU A 67 -5.09 12.15 -3.85
CA LEU A 67 -5.17 11.97 -5.29
C LEU A 67 -3.97 11.17 -5.80
N VAL A 68 -2.78 11.37 -5.24
CA VAL A 68 -1.60 10.55 -5.56
C VAL A 68 -1.88 9.08 -5.25
N CYS A 69 -2.43 8.77 -4.07
CA CYS A 69 -2.81 7.40 -3.72
C CYS A 69 -3.86 6.82 -4.66
N ARG A 70 -4.86 7.59 -5.10
CA ARG A 70 -5.87 7.11 -6.06
C ARG A 70 -5.27 6.76 -7.41
N GLU A 71 -4.39 7.62 -7.93
CA GLU A 71 -3.70 7.35 -9.19
C GLU A 71 -2.74 6.17 -9.05
N LEU A 72 -2.05 6.03 -7.90
CA LEU A 72 -1.25 4.82 -7.60
C LEU A 72 -2.11 3.57 -7.60
N SER A 73 -3.27 3.57 -6.92
CA SER A 73 -4.20 2.44 -6.92
C SER A 73 -4.68 2.10 -8.34
N ARG A 74 -4.92 3.12 -9.18
CA ARG A 74 -5.27 2.92 -10.60
C ARG A 74 -4.13 2.24 -11.36
N VAL A 75 -2.90 2.75 -11.26
CA VAL A 75 -1.72 2.15 -11.89
C VAL A 75 -1.51 0.71 -11.42
N ILE A 76 -1.60 0.44 -10.12
CA ILE A 76 -1.48 -0.93 -9.57
C ILE A 76 -2.53 -1.86 -10.17
N ARG A 77 -3.78 -1.40 -10.28
CA ARG A 77 -4.87 -2.17 -10.87
C ARG A 77 -4.61 -2.44 -12.36
N ASP A 78 -4.11 -1.47 -13.09
CA ASP A 78 -3.78 -1.62 -14.51
C ASP A 78 -2.61 -2.61 -14.70
N LEU A 79 -1.57 -2.52 -13.87
CA LEU A 79 -0.47 -3.50 -13.82
C LEU A 79 -0.98 -4.91 -13.50
N LEU A 80 -1.91 -5.05 -12.56
CA LEU A 80 -2.51 -6.34 -12.19
C LEU A 80 -3.30 -6.94 -13.36
N VAL A 81 -4.10 -6.13 -14.05
CA VAL A 81 -4.84 -6.57 -15.23
C VAL A 81 -3.87 -7.07 -16.31
N LEU A 82 -2.80 -6.33 -16.58
CA LEU A 82 -1.78 -6.72 -17.55
C LEU A 82 -0.98 -7.96 -17.13
N ALA A 83 -0.74 -8.15 -15.83
CA ALA A 83 -0.13 -9.37 -15.29
C ALA A 83 -1.04 -10.60 -15.42
N VAL A 84 -2.36 -10.41 -15.48
CA VAL A 84 -3.35 -11.48 -15.72
C VAL A 84 -3.52 -11.75 -17.20
N ASP A 85 -3.70 -10.70 -18.00
CA ASP A 85 -3.97 -10.76 -19.44
C ASP A 85 -3.23 -9.63 -20.17
N PRO A 86 -2.02 -9.90 -20.71
CA PRO A 86 -1.24 -8.90 -21.44
C PRO A 86 -1.92 -8.34 -22.69
N SER A 87 -2.92 -9.03 -23.26
CA SER A 87 -3.65 -8.55 -24.46
C SER A 87 -4.48 -7.30 -24.17
N ARG A 88 -4.76 -7.03 -22.88
CA ARG A 88 -5.43 -5.82 -22.41
C ARG A 88 -4.62 -4.55 -22.57
N ALA A 89 -3.37 -4.66 -22.99
CA ALA A 89 -2.55 -3.50 -23.33
C ALA A 89 -3.09 -2.70 -24.54
N ASP A 90 -3.96 -3.31 -25.37
CA ASP A 90 -4.63 -2.62 -26.48
C ASP A 90 -5.89 -1.86 -26.04
N ASP A 91 -6.28 -1.96 -24.76
CA ASP A 91 -7.41 -1.22 -24.19
C ASP A 91 -6.98 0.18 -23.73
N PRO A 92 -7.51 1.26 -24.33
CA PRO A 92 -7.13 2.63 -24.00
C PRO A 92 -7.53 3.05 -22.57
N GLU A 93 -8.43 2.33 -21.90
CA GLU A 93 -8.73 2.56 -20.48
C GLU A 93 -7.61 2.06 -19.56
N ILE A 94 -6.78 1.13 -20.04
CA ILE A 94 -5.68 0.48 -19.31
C ILE A 94 -4.34 1.08 -19.73
N ALA A 95 -4.07 1.23 -21.02
CA ALA A 95 -2.81 1.76 -21.50
C ALA A 95 -3.05 2.68 -22.70
N VAL A 96 -2.53 3.90 -22.61
CA VAL A 96 -2.40 4.75 -23.79
C VAL A 96 -1.17 4.28 -24.59
N ASP A 97 -1.18 4.49 -25.91
CA ASP A 97 -0.14 4.00 -26.82
C ASP A 97 1.29 4.36 -26.37
N THR A 98 1.48 5.56 -25.80
CA THR A 98 2.79 6.04 -25.34
C THR A 98 3.31 5.33 -24.08
N GLU A 99 2.42 4.75 -23.27
CA GLU A 99 2.76 4.10 -22.00
C GLU A 99 2.70 2.58 -22.06
N ARG A 100 2.14 2.01 -23.15
CA ARG A 100 1.86 0.59 -23.30
C ARG A 100 3.04 -0.30 -22.98
N ASP A 101 4.18 -0.04 -23.62
CA ASP A 101 5.38 -0.86 -23.45
C ASP A 101 5.94 -0.74 -22.03
N ARG A 102 5.89 0.45 -21.43
CA ARG A 102 6.35 0.68 -20.05
C ARG A 102 5.50 -0.09 -19.05
N LEU A 103 4.17 -0.02 -19.17
CA LEU A 103 3.24 -0.76 -18.31
C LEU A 103 3.43 -2.27 -18.42
N LEU A 104 3.63 -2.79 -19.63
CA LEU A 104 3.90 -4.22 -19.86
C LEU A 104 5.24 -4.70 -19.30
N GLN A 105 6.27 -3.84 -19.28
CA GLN A 105 7.54 -4.19 -18.63
C GLN A 105 7.40 -4.16 -17.11
N LEU A 106 6.78 -3.10 -16.59
CA LEU A 106 6.58 -2.93 -15.16
C LEU A 106 5.69 -4.02 -14.58
N SER A 107 4.64 -4.45 -15.28
CA SER A 107 3.74 -5.51 -14.82
C SER A 107 4.43 -6.86 -14.63
N LYS A 108 5.58 -7.09 -15.30
CA LYS A 108 6.38 -8.32 -15.17
C LYS A 108 7.32 -8.29 -13.96
N GLN A 109 7.59 -7.12 -13.40
CA GLN A 109 8.46 -6.96 -12.23
C GLN A 109 7.73 -7.25 -10.91
N PHE A 110 6.40 -7.32 -10.92
CA PHE A 110 5.60 -7.65 -9.75
C PHE A 110 4.90 -8.99 -9.89
N SER A 111 4.80 -9.74 -8.79
CA SER A 111 3.86 -10.86 -8.73
C SER A 111 2.42 -10.37 -8.63
N ARG A 112 1.46 -11.23 -8.99
CA ARG A 112 0.03 -10.90 -8.88
C ARG A 112 -0.39 -10.72 -7.42
N GLU A 113 0.15 -11.54 -6.53
CA GLU A 113 -0.09 -11.43 -5.09
C GLU A 113 0.44 -10.11 -4.53
N ASP A 114 1.61 -9.65 -4.98
CA ASP A 114 2.17 -8.37 -4.54
C ASP A 114 1.32 -7.19 -5.01
N LEU A 115 0.84 -7.21 -6.24
CA LEU A 115 -0.05 -6.16 -6.76
C LEU A 115 -1.39 -6.11 -6.02
N LEU A 116 -1.96 -7.27 -5.66
CA LEU A 116 -3.17 -7.32 -4.84
C LEU A 116 -2.93 -6.73 -3.44
N ARG A 117 -1.86 -7.15 -2.76
CA ARG A 117 -1.50 -6.62 -1.44
C ARG A 117 -1.17 -5.12 -1.48
N ALA A 118 -0.51 -4.67 -2.55
CA ALA A 118 -0.19 -3.28 -2.78
C ALA A 118 -1.45 -2.43 -2.98
N PHE A 119 -2.43 -2.94 -3.73
CA PHE A 119 -3.70 -2.26 -3.95
C PHE A 119 -4.42 -1.98 -2.62
N ASP A 120 -4.53 -2.98 -1.76
CA ASP A 120 -5.13 -2.82 -0.43
C ASP A 120 -4.33 -1.86 0.46
N LEU A 121 -2.99 -1.96 0.44
CA LEU A 121 -2.08 -1.12 1.20
C LEU A 121 -2.21 0.37 0.81
N ILE A 122 -2.22 0.68 -0.49
CA ILE A 122 -2.32 2.06 -0.99
C ILE A 122 -3.72 2.63 -0.73
N ASN A 123 -4.78 1.84 -0.92
CA ASN A 123 -6.14 2.28 -0.58
C ASN A 123 -6.26 2.59 0.91
N ARG A 124 -5.68 1.77 1.78
CA ARG A 124 -5.62 2.05 3.22
C ARG A 124 -4.85 3.34 3.50
N ALA A 125 -3.71 3.54 2.86
CA ALA A 125 -2.92 4.76 3.01
C ALA A 125 -3.72 6.02 2.61
N GLU A 126 -4.51 5.97 1.54
CA GLU A 126 -5.41 7.07 1.14
C GLU A 126 -6.36 7.47 2.28
N PHE A 127 -6.97 6.49 2.95
CA PHE A 127 -7.88 6.73 4.06
C PHE A 127 -7.16 7.29 5.29
N GLU A 128 -5.98 6.79 5.61
CA GLU A 128 -5.17 7.25 6.74
C GLU A 128 -4.68 8.70 6.55
N ILE A 129 -4.22 9.02 5.33
CA ILE A 129 -3.76 10.36 4.95
C ILE A 129 -4.82 11.43 5.19
N ARG A 130 -6.10 11.11 4.92
CA ARG A 130 -7.23 12.06 5.09
C ARG A 130 -7.32 12.65 6.49
N THR A 131 -6.93 11.90 7.52
CA THR A 131 -7.01 12.32 8.92
C THR A 131 -5.65 12.48 9.58
N ALA A 132 -4.57 12.28 8.84
CA ALA A 132 -3.22 12.32 9.36
C ALA A 132 -2.76 13.74 9.65
N SER A 133 -2.05 13.94 10.76
CA SER A 133 -1.30 15.17 11.01
C SER A 133 -0.08 15.32 10.10
N GLN A 134 0.46 14.19 9.61
CA GLN A 134 1.65 14.13 8.75
C GLN A 134 1.38 13.25 7.50
N PRO A 135 0.55 13.71 6.54
CA PRO A 135 0.23 12.99 5.30
C PRO A 135 1.42 12.39 4.56
N ARG A 136 2.51 13.15 4.46
CA ARG A 136 3.76 12.76 3.79
C ARG A 136 4.31 11.44 4.35
N TYR A 137 4.40 11.31 5.67
CA TYR A 137 4.97 10.13 6.30
C TYR A 137 4.12 8.88 6.08
N HIS A 138 2.79 9.03 6.03
CA HIS A 138 1.91 7.89 5.72
C HIS A 138 2.13 7.36 4.31
N LEU A 139 2.31 8.25 3.34
CA LEU A 139 2.64 7.85 1.97
C LEU A 139 4.03 7.21 1.89
N GLU A 140 5.07 7.85 2.45
CA GLU A 140 6.44 7.31 2.48
C GLU A 140 6.49 5.91 3.12
N MET A 141 5.81 5.72 4.24
CA MET A 141 5.74 4.42 4.92
C MET A 141 4.93 3.39 4.12
N ALA A 142 3.90 3.81 3.39
CA ALA A 142 3.16 2.91 2.50
C ALA A 142 4.04 2.43 1.32
N LEU A 143 4.84 3.32 0.73
CA LEU A 143 5.76 2.96 -0.35
C LEU A 143 6.85 1.99 0.13
N LEU A 144 7.46 2.24 1.29
CA LEU A 144 8.40 1.30 1.90
C LEU A 144 7.77 -0.08 2.15
N ARG A 145 6.55 -0.10 2.72
CA ARG A 145 5.85 -1.37 2.95
C ARG A 145 5.60 -2.09 1.63
N TRP A 146 5.24 -1.39 0.56
CA TRP A 146 5.04 -1.98 -0.76
C TRP A 146 6.33 -2.62 -1.29
N MET A 147 7.48 -1.93 -1.22
CA MET A 147 8.78 -2.50 -1.58
C MET A 147 9.08 -3.79 -0.78
N HIS A 148 8.74 -3.81 0.51
CA HIS A 148 8.94 -5.00 1.34
C HIS A 148 7.99 -6.16 1.04
N LEU A 149 6.80 -5.92 0.47
CA LEU A 149 5.85 -6.99 0.11
C LEU A 149 6.42 -7.95 -0.93
N GLN A 150 7.28 -7.46 -1.83
CA GLN A 150 7.95 -8.25 -2.86
C GLN A 150 8.91 -9.31 -2.28
N LYS A 151 9.32 -9.18 -1.02
CA LYS A 151 10.26 -10.09 -0.35
C LYS A 151 9.57 -11.23 0.41
N LEU A 152 8.25 -11.29 0.38
CA LEU A 152 7.48 -12.29 1.10
C LEU A 152 7.44 -13.60 0.31
N ILE A 153 8.32 -14.53 0.68
CA ILE A 153 8.26 -15.91 0.22
C ILE A 153 6.96 -16.53 0.74
N PRO A 154 6.13 -17.15 -0.12
CA PRO A 154 4.98 -17.91 0.33
C PRO A 154 5.38 -18.92 1.41
N LEU A 155 4.63 -18.97 2.51
CA LEU A 155 4.94 -19.89 3.63
C LEU A 155 5.01 -21.35 3.15
N THR A 156 4.23 -21.70 2.12
CA THR A 156 4.27 -23.01 1.46
C THR A 156 5.65 -23.34 0.91
N ASP A 157 6.34 -22.38 0.28
CA ASP A 157 7.68 -22.60 -0.27
C ASP A 157 8.73 -22.75 0.84
N LEU A 158 8.55 -22.08 1.98
CA LEU A 158 9.38 -22.27 3.17
C LEU A 158 9.17 -23.68 3.78
N LEU A 159 7.91 -24.12 3.88
CA LEU A 159 7.54 -25.44 4.41
C LEU A 159 7.99 -26.59 3.50
N GLU A 160 7.95 -26.39 2.19
CA GLU A 160 8.43 -27.35 1.19
C GLU A 160 9.96 -27.32 1.01
N GLY A 161 10.67 -26.47 1.77
CA GLY A 161 12.13 -26.34 1.72
C GLY A 161 12.67 -25.69 0.44
N ARG A 162 11.80 -25.08 -0.37
CA ARG A 162 12.14 -24.38 -1.62
C ARG A 162 12.63 -22.95 -1.38
N GLY A 163 12.28 -22.31 -0.26
CA GLY A 163 12.79 -20.98 0.13
C GLY A 163 14.25 -20.94 0.59
N ALA A 164 15.02 -22.00 0.35
CA ALA A 164 16.39 -22.18 0.86
C ALA A 164 17.49 -21.70 -0.09
N GLU A 165 17.16 -21.38 -1.34
CA GLU A 165 18.16 -21.05 -2.37
C GLU A 165 18.59 -19.57 -2.32
N ASP A 166 17.72 -18.68 -1.81
CA ASP A 166 18.01 -17.25 -1.65
C ASP A 166 18.50 -16.92 -0.23
N GLY A 167 19.72 -17.34 0.09
CA GLY A 167 20.65 -16.62 0.99
C GLY A 167 20.28 -16.37 2.47
N VAL A 168 19.09 -16.71 2.95
CA VAL A 168 18.66 -16.47 4.35
C VAL A 168 18.43 -17.79 5.08
N GLY A 169 19.51 -18.33 5.67
CA GLY A 169 19.42 -18.99 6.96
C GLY A 169 18.95 -20.46 7.04
N THR A 170 19.06 -21.28 6.00
CA THR A 170 18.74 -22.73 6.13
C THR A 170 19.89 -23.62 6.61
N ALA A 171 21.05 -23.05 6.95
CA ALA A 171 22.19 -23.81 7.47
C ALA A 171 21.99 -24.31 8.91
N TRP A 172 21.12 -23.67 9.70
CA TRP A 172 21.03 -23.88 11.15
C TRP A 172 20.20 -25.12 11.54
N TRP A 173 19.24 -25.55 10.71
CA TRP A 173 18.37 -26.70 11.01
C TRP A 173 18.89 -28.03 10.44
N ARG A 174 19.80 -27.99 9.46
CA ARG A 174 20.31 -29.18 8.75
C ARG A 174 21.23 -30.08 9.59
N GLY A 175 21.56 -29.70 10.83
CA GLY A 175 22.59 -30.38 11.63
C GLY A 175 22.17 -30.92 13.00
N ASN A 176 20.99 -30.63 13.55
CA ASN A 176 20.62 -31.13 14.89
C ASN A 176 19.10 -31.08 15.16
N PRO A 177 18.36 -32.20 15.04
CA PRO A 177 16.91 -32.21 15.24
C PRO A 177 16.46 -32.05 16.71
N GLY A 178 17.37 -31.79 17.66
CA GLY A 178 17.08 -31.82 19.10
C GLY A 178 17.29 -30.53 19.89
N ARG A 179 17.58 -29.38 19.28
CA ARG A 179 17.87 -28.15 20.04
C ARG A 179 17.17 -26.93 19.48
N LEU A 180 15.97 -26.65 19.99
CA LEU A 180 15.34 -25.34 19.82
C LEU A 180 16.10 -24.32 20.68
N PRO A 181 16.45 -23.13 20.14
CA PRO A 181 16.97 -22.05 20.97
C PRO A 181 15.88 -21.61 21.96
N SER A 182 16.28 -21.34 23.21
CA SER A 182 15.41 -21.06 24.36
C SER A 182 14.51 -19.82 24.22
N SER A 183 14.56 -19.10 23.10
CA SER A 183 13.78 -17.90 22.82
C SER A 183 12.54 -18.14 21.96
N VAL A 184 12.27 -19.36 21.51
CA VAL A 184 11.01 -19.69 20.82
C VAL A 184 9.94 -19.98 21.88
N ILE A 185 9.28 -18.93 22.37
CA ILE A 185 8.04 -19.10 23.13
C ILE A 185 6.91 -19.31 22.12
N ILE A 186 6.51 -20.56 21.95
CA ILE A 186 5.24 -20.90 21.34
C ILE A 186 4.19 -20.70 22.44
N ALA A 187 3.35 -19.68 22.31
CA ALA A 187 2.22 -19.50 23.22
C ALA A 187 1.22 -20.63 22.97
N GLU A 188 1.30 -21.70 23.77
CA GLU A 188 0.30 -22.76 23.81
C GLU A 188 -1.00 -22.19 24.41
N THR A 189 -2.00 -21.94 23.56
CA THR A 189 -3.38 -21.83 24.01
C THR A 189 -3.94 -23.23 24.20
N SER A 190 -3.74 -23.82 25.38
CA SER A 190 -4.47 -25.01 25.80
C SER A 190 -5.58 -24.62 26.76
N GLY A 191 -6.82 -24.57 26.25
CA GLY A 191 -8.00 -24.72 27.09
C GLY A 191 -8.14 -26.18 27.49
N THR A 192 -8.33 -26.45 28.78
CA THR A 192 -9.09 -27.61 29.27
C THR A 192 -9.60 -27.26 30.68
N GLU A 193 -10.92 -27.25 30.81
CA GLU A 193 -11.67 -27.14 32.06
C GLU A 193 -11.33 -28.29 33.02
N ALA A 194 -11.23 -28.01 34.33
CA ALA A 194 -12.11 -28.61 35.33
C ALA A 194 -11.74 -28.18 36.77
N ASN A 195 -12.81 -27.91 37.53
CA ASN A 195 -12.94 -28.02 38.98
C ASN A 195 -12.73 -26.75 39.85
N ALA A 196 -13.83 -25.99 40.00
CA ALA A 196 -14.19 -25.31 41.25
C ALA A 196 -14.80 -26.36 42.23
N PRO A 197 -15.02 -26.10 43.54
CA PRO A 197 -15.03 -24.80 44.23
C PRO A 197 -14.31 -24.78 45.59
N HIS A 198 -13.91 -23.59 46.07
CA HIS A 198 -14.09 -23.27 47.47
C HIS A 198 -14.25 -21.77 47.65
N GLU A 199 -15.29 -21.43 48.39
CA GLU A 199 -15.72 -20.10 48.78
C GLU A 199 -14.59 -19.36 49.51
N ASP A 200 -14.39 -18.09 49.17
CA ASP A 200 -14.21 -17.08 50.21
C ASP A 200 -14.80 -15.74 49.80
N ARG A 201 -15.76 -15.32 50.62
CA ARG A 201 -16.55 -14.10 50.53
C ARG A 201 -15.69 -12.93 50.97
N ILE A 202 -15.47 -11.95 50.09
CA ILE A 202 -15.35 -10.55 50.52
C ILE A 202 -16.32 -9.71 49.71
N SER A 203 -17.37 -9.32 50.41
CA SER A 203 -18.48 -8.46 50.01
C SER A 203 -18.02 -7.02 49.76
N TYR A 204 -18.29 -6.48 48.58
CA TYR A 204 -18.50 -5.04 48.38
C TYR A 204 -19.93 -4.83 47.89
N THR A 205 -20.80 -4.40 48.82
CA THR A 205 -22.16 -3.95 48.52
C THR A 205 -22.11 -2.57 47.88
N ALA A 206 -22.60 -2.46 46.65
CA ALA A 206 -23.10 -1.21 46.12
C ALA A 206 -24.43 -0.88 46.82
N SER A 207 -24.48 0.23 47.55
CA SER A 207 -25.72 0.84 48.04
C SER A 207 -26.03 2.04 47.15
N CYS A 208 -27.01 1.87 46.28
CA CYS A 208 -27.69 2.98 45.61
C CYS A 208 -28.82 3.51 46.49
N ALA A 209 -29.01 4.82 46.38
CA ALA A 209 -30.26 5.57 46.55
C ALA A 209 -30.78 5.85 47.97
N GLY A 210 -30.77 7.16 48.28
CA GLY A 210 -31.97 7.84 48.76
C GLY A 210 -31.80 8.64 50.05
N SER A 211 -31.67 9.97 49.93
CA SER A 211 -32.33 10.86 50.90
C SER A 211 -32.45 12.29 50.35
N LYS A 212 -33.71 12.66 50.10
CA LYS A 212 -34.38 13.97 50.30
C LYS A 212 -33.81 15.23 49.64
#